data_AF-A0A645DKD8-F1
#
_entry.id   AF-A0A645DKD8-F1
#
_cell.length_a   1.000
_cell.length_b   1.000
_cell.length_c   1.000
_cell.angle_alpha   90.00
_cell.angle_beta   90.00
_cell.angle_gamma   90.00
#
_symmetry.space_group_name_H-M   'P 1'
#
loop_
_entity.id
_entity.type
_entity.pdbx_description
1 polymer ?
#
loop_
_entity_poly.entity_id
_entity_poly.type
_entity_poly.pdbx_seq_one_letter_code
_entity_poly.pdbx_strand_id
1 'polypeptide(L)'
;MGKKRTGTQRMSFDIVPVKNNDKQIYIAFRISETAGLMPANNLSGRPVVLELVAESGEVSFSSDISAGKGTVLYRKPAMVNARLMDGQKLLMQSRIPVYQLGTTLSFPLNIATGKL
;
A
#
# COMPACT_ATOMS: atom_id res chain seq x y z
N MET A 1 -32.62 -35.81 3.59
CA MET A 1 -31.61 -35.36 4.58
C MET A 1 -30.40 -34.80 3.84
N GLY A 2 -30.13 -33.50 3.94
CA GLY A 2 -29.01 -32.85 3.23
C GLY A 2 -27.74 -32.83 4.07
N LYS A 3 -26.63 -33.37 3.55
CA LYS A 3 -25.32 -33.27 4.19
C LYS A 3 -24.69 -31.92 3.88
N LYS A 4 -24.44 -31.09 4.90
CA LYS A 4 -23.68 -29.84 4.77
C LYS A 4 -22.19 -30.13 5.03
N ARG A 5 -21.31 -29.63 4.15
CA ARG A 5 -19.86 -29.61 4.36
C ARG A 5 -19.40 -28.16 4.51
N THR A 6 -18.52 -27.92 5.47
CA THR A 6 -17.85 -26.63 5.68
C THR A 6 -16.35 -26.83 5.56
N GLY A 7 -15.66 -25.83 5.04
CA GLY A 7 -14.21 -25.82 4.89
C GLY A 7 -13.67 -24.41 5.11
N THR A 8 -12.42 -24.31 5.54
CA THR A 8 -11.72 -23.02 5.68
C THR A 8 -10.61 -22.94 4.65
N GLN A 9 -10.59 -21.87 3.86
CA GLN A 9 -9.53 -21.57 2.91
C GLN A 9 -8.77 -20.34 3.40
N ARG A 10 -7.44 -20.36 3.31
CA ARG A 10 -6.57 -19.21 3.58
C ARG A 10 -5.67 -18.97 2.38
N MET A 11 -5.47 -17.71 2.02
CA MET A 11 -4.62 -17.30 0.92
C MET A 11 -4.03 -15.93 1.24
N SER A 12 -2.81 -15.69 0.75
CA SER A 12 -2.11 -14.41 0.89
C SER A 12 -1.93 -13.80 -0.48
N PHE A 13 -2.11 -12.48 -0.56
CA PHE A 13 -1.97 -11.71 -1.79
C PHE A 13 -1.14 -10.48 -1.50
N ASP A 14 -0.14 -10.24 -2.34
CA ASP A 14 0.78 -9.12 -2.20
C ASP A 14 0.45 -8.04 -3.23
N ILE A 15 0.47 -6.79 -2.78
CA ILE A 15 0.26 -5.62 -3.62
C ILE A 15 1.41 -4.66 -3.36
N VAL A 16 2.08 -4.25 -4.44
CA VAL A 16 3.12 -3.24 -4.39
C VAL A 16 2.57 -1.96 -5.02
N PRO A 17 2.32 -0.90 -4.22
CA PRO A 17 1.81 0.35 -4.76
C PRO A 17 2.82 1.00 -5.70
N VAL A 18 2.33 1.66 -6.74
CA VAL A 18 3.17 2.40 -7.69
C VAL A 18 2.82 3.87 -7.65
N LYS A 19 3.83 4.75 -7.59
CA LYS A 19 3.65 6.19 -7.45
C LYS A 19 2.83 6.81 -8.59
N ASN A 20 2.93 6.24 -9.80
CA ASN A 20 2.27 6.76 -11.01
C ASN A 20 0.80 6.31 -11.15
N ASN A 21 0.21 5.69 -10.12
CA ASN A 21 -1.22 5.35 -10.08
C ASN A 21 -1.97 6.39 -9.24
N ASP A 22 -2.49 7.44 -9.86
CA ASP A 22 -3.10 8.57 -9.13
C ASP A 22 -4.25 8.15 -8.20
N LYS A 23 -5.02 7.13 -8.59
CA LYS A 23 -6.15 6.64 -7.79
C LYS A 23 -5.72 5.73 -6.65
N GLN A 24 -4.55 5.09 -6.75
CA GLN A 24 -4.07 4.10 -5.77
C GLN A 24 -5.11 3.00 -5.45
N ILE A 25 -5.84 2.57 -6.48
CA ILE A 25 -6.83 1.49 -6.42
C ILE A 25 -6.23 0.22 -7.02
N TYR A 26 -6.33 -0.89 -6.31
CA TYR A 26 -5.79 -2.20 -6.69
C TYR A 26 -6.84 -3.29 -6.51
N ILE A 27 -6.84 -4.29 -7.39
CA ILE A 27 -7.60 -5.52 -7.15
C ILE A 27 -6.73 -6.39 -6.25
N ALA A 28 -7.14 -6.60 -5.00
CA ALA A 28 -6.37 -7.42 -4.06
C ALA A 28 -6.54 -8.91 -4.37
N PHE A 29 -7.78 -9.34 -4.52
CA PHE A 29 -8.15 -10.69 -4.91
C PHE A 29 -9.57 -10.68 -5.45
N ARG A 30 -10.05 -11.84 -5.88
CA ARG A 30 -11.42 -12.03 -6.37
C ARG A 30 -12.09 -13.15 -5.60
N ILE A 31 -13.42 -13.08 -5.55
CA ILE A 31 -14.25 -14.13 -4.96
C ILE A 31 -15.16 -14.72 -6.03
N SER A 32 -15.07 -16.02 -6.22
CA SER A 32 -15.99 -16.82 -7.02
C SER A 32 -16.91 -17.61 -6.11
N GLU A 33 -18.19 -17.73 -6.49
CA GLU A 33 -19.15 -18.56 -5.76
C GLU A 33 -18.82 -20.05 -5.82
N THR A 34 -18.15 -20.48 -6.89
CA THR A 34 -17.79 -21.90 -7.11
C THR A 34 -16.37 -22.21 -6.68
N ALA A 35 -15.43 -21.29 -6.89
CA ALA A 35 -14.00 -21.52 -6.66
C ALA A 35 -13.45 -20.83 -5.39
N GLY A 36 -14.24 -20.00 -4.71
CA GLY A 36 -13.81 -19.32 -3.48
C GLY A 36 -12.83 -18.17 -3.76
N LEU A 37 -11.73 -18.11 -3.00
CA LEU A 37 -10.71 -17.07 -3.13
C LEU A 37 -9.86 -17.28 -4.38
N MET A 38 -9.68 -16.23 -5.18
CA MET A 38 -8.97 -16.26 -6.46
C MET A 38 -7.99 -15.09 -6.56
N PRO A 39 -6.86 -15.27 -7.27
CA PRO A 39 -5.90 -14.18 -7.49
C PRO A 39 -6.47 -13.08 -8.39
N ALA A 40 -5.92 -11.87 -8.26
CA ALA A 40 -6.41 -10.67 -8.95
C ALA A 40 -6.41 -10.77 -10.49
N ASN A 41 -5.47 -11.54 -11.05
CA ASN A 41 -5.30 -11.75 -12.49
C ASN A 41 -6.35 -12.68 -13.11
N ASN A 42 -7.08 -13.46 -12.30
CA ASN A 42 -8.14 -14.31 -12.81
C ASN A 42 -9.41 -13.48 -12.98
N LEU A 43 -9.79 -13.14 -14.20
CA LEU A 43 -10.94 -12.24 -14.44
C LEU A 43 -12.30 -12.84 -14.05
N SER A 44 -12.34 -14.10 -13.65
CA SER A 44 -13.54 -14.76 -13.10
C SER A 44 -13.77 -14.33 -11.65
N GLY A 45 -15.03 -14.04 -11.31
CA GLY A 45 -15.43 -13.68 -9.96
C GLY A 45 -15.37 -12.18 -9.67
N ARG A 46 -15.98 -11.80 -8.54
CA ARG A 46 -16.15 -10.41 -8.14
C ARG A 46 -14.84 -9.86 -7.53
N PRO A 47 -14.41 -8.65 -7.89
CA PRO A 47 -13.18 -8.07 -7.37
C PRO A 47 -13.37 -7.57 -5.94
N VAL A 48 -12.42 -7.92 -5.08
CA VAL A 48 -12.20 -7.25 -3.79
C VAL A 48 -11.08 -6.24 -4.00
N VAL A 49 -11.39 -4.98 -3.72
CA VAL A 49 -10.58 -3.82 -4.06
C VAL A 49 -9.85 -3.30 -2.83
N LEU A 50 -8.56 -3.00 -2.96
CA LEU A 50 -7.79 -2.24 -1.99
C LEU A 50 -7.62 -0.81 -2.51
N GLU A 51 -8.18 0.16 -1.79
CA GLU A 51 -7.96 1.58 -2.01
C GLU A 51 -6.96 2.10 -0.97
N LEU A 52 -5.93 2.83 -1.40
CA LEU A 52 -4.97 3.49 -0.52
C LEU A 52 -5.15 5.00 -0.60
N VAL A 53 -5.71 5.61 0.45
CA VAL A 53 -5.95 7.04 0.51
C VAL A 53 -4.83 7.70 1.32
N ALA A 54 -3.95 8.47 0.68
CA ALA A 54 -2.91 9.22 1.37
C ALA A 54 -3.52 10.30 2.28
N GLU A 55 -2.96 10.47 3.47
CA GLU A 55 -3.34 11.57 4.36
C GLU A 55 -2.81 12.89 3.80
N SER A 56 -3.69 13.86 3.61
CA SER A 56 -3.31 15.21 3.19
C SER A 56 -2.62 15.94 4.34
N GLY A 57 -1.46 16.56 4.07
CA GLY A 57 -0.78 17.43 5.03
C GLY A 57 0.66 17.06 5.39
N GLU A 58 1.31 16.14 4.68
CA GLU A 58 2.74 15.95 4.87
C GLU A 58 3.50 17.15 4.29
N VAL A 59 4.02 18.00 5.18
CA VAL A 59 4.92 19.10 4.87
C VAL A 59 6.07 18.54 4.02
N SER A 60 6.10 18.93 2.75
CA SER A 60 7.20 18.65 1.85
C SER A 60 8.40 19.46 2.32
N PHE A 61 9.31 18.82 3.05
CA PHE A 61 10.65 19.37 3.23
C PHE A 61 11.34 19.28 1.87
N SER A 62 11.42 20.40 1.14
CA SER A 62 12.24 20.53 -0.06
C SER A 62 13.71 20.51 0.37
N SER A 63 14.22 19.32 0.68
CA SER A 63 15.65 19.11 0.78
C SER A 63 16.13 18.80 -0.63
N ASP A 64 16.98 19.65 -1.20
CA ASP A 64 17.60 19.38 -2.49
C ASP A 64 18.17 17.97 -2.45
N ILE A 65 17.69 17.10 -3.35
CA ILE A 65 18.15 15.73 -3.48
C ILE A 65 19.49 15.77 -4.22
N SER A 66 20.50 16.32 -3.56
CA SER A 66 21.88 16.31 -3.99
C SER A 66 22.55 15.10 -3.37
N ALA A 67 22.83 14.08 -4.19
CA ALA A 67 23.72 12.97 -3.84
C ALA A 67 25.18 13.45 -3.84
N GLY A 68 25.50 14.38 -2.94
CA GLY A 68 26.85 14.88 -2.70
C GLY A 68 27.61 14.01 -1.70
N LYS A 69 28.96 14.11 -1.71
CA LYS A 69 29.79 13.56 -0.63
C LYS A 69 29.32 14.15 0.71
N GLY A 70 28.99 13.27 1.66
CA GLY A 70 28.55 13.68 2.99
C GLY A 70 27.03 13.86 3.16
N THR A 71 26.20 13.33 2.26
CA THR A 71 24.73 13.36 2.40
C THR A 71 24.15 11.94 2.47
N VAL A 72 23.24 11.68 3.41
CA VAL A 72 22.49 10.41 3.52
C VAL A 72 21.09 10.61 2.95
N LEU A 73 20.70 9.73 2.03
CA LEU A 73 19.35 9.68 1.50
C LEU A 73 18.51 8.71 2.34
N TYR A 74 17.33 9.13 2.76
CA TYR A 74 16.37 8.28 3.43
C TYR A 74 14.96 8.53 2.90
N ARG A 75 14.07 7.54 3.04
CA ARG A 75 12.68 7.66 2.58
C ARG A 75 11.75 7.71 3.77
N LYS A 76 11.01 8.82 3.86
CA LYS A 76 9.89 8.94 4.79
C LYS A 76 8.66 8.27 4.15
N PRO A 77 8.00 7.31 4.80
CA PRO A 77 6.81 6.67 4.25
C PRO A 77 5.64 7.65 4.24
N ALA A 78 4.76 7.52 3.24
CA ALA A 78 3.47 8.21 3.28
C ALA A 78 2.52 7.44 4.21
N MET A 79 1.85 8.15 5.11
CA MET A 79 0.77 7.56 5.91
C MET A 79 -0.49 7.47 5.04
N VAL A 80 -1.04 6.26 4.91
CA VAL A 80 -2.23 6.02 4.09
C VAL A 80 -3.30 5.29 4.90
N ASN A 81 -4.56 5.61 4.60
CA ASN A 81 -5.71 4.84 5.02
C ASN A 81 -6.01 3.78 3.96
N ALA A 82 -5.67 2.53 4.26
CA ALA A 82 -5.92 1.37 3.43
C ALA A 82 -7.34 0.86 3.68
N ARG A 83 -8.16 0.77 2.62
CA ARG A 83 -9.55 0.32 2.65
C ARG A 83 -9.72 -0.89 1.75
N LEU A 84 -10.15 -2.02 2.33
CA LEU A 84 -10.48 -3.23 1.58
C LEU A 84 -11.99 -3.31 1.39
N MET A 85 -12.46 -3.40 0.15
CA MET A 85 -13.87 -3.28 -0.22
C MET A 85 -14.31 -4.45 -1.12
N ASP A 86 -15.48 -5.03 -0.84
CA ASP A 86 -16.20 -5.96 -1.72
C ASP A 86 -17.45 -5.24 -2.25
N GLY A 87 -17.36 -4.70 -3.47
CA GLY A 87 -18.36 -3.77 -4.00
C GLY A 87 -18.46 -2.50 -3.16
N GLN A 88 -19.63 -2.24 -2.58
CA GLN A 88 -19.84 -1.09 -1.66
C GLN A 88 -19.55 -1.44 -0.19
N LYS A 89 -19.29 -2.71 0.12
CA LYS A 89 -19.08 -3.16 1.50
C LYS A 89 -17.62 -2.98 1.90
N LEU A 90 -17.35 -2.13 2.89
CA LEU A 90 -16.05 -2.05 3.54
C LEU A 90 -15.83 -3.31 4.39
N LEU A 91 -14.78 -4.06 4.09
CA LEU A 91 -14.37 -5.26 4.83
C LEU A 91 -13.39 -4.91 5.95
N MET A 92 -12.46 -4.01 5.66
CA MET A 92 -11.40 -3.61 6.59
C MET A 92 -10.93 -2.19 6.26
N GLN A 93 -10.59 -1.43 7.29
CA GLN A 93 -9.86 -0.18 7.16
C GLN A 93 -8.73 -0.13 8.18
N SER A 94 -7.54 0.31 7.74
CA SER A 94 -6.39 0.49 8.63
C SER A 94 -5.49 1.63 8.16
N ARG A 95 -4.81 2.27 9.10
CA ARG A 95 -3.82 3.31 8.84
C ARG A 95 -2.43 2.67 8.83
N ILE A 96 -1.73 2.73 7.69
CA ILE A 96 -0.43 2.07 7.50
C ILE A 96 0.59 3.00 6.83
N PRO A 97 1.89 2.87 7.14
CA PRO A 97 2.96 3.55 6.41
C PRO A 97 3.26 2.82 5.09
N VAL A 98 3.33 3.55 3.98
CA VAL A 98 3.68 3.01 2.65
C VAL A 98 4.87 3.77 2.06
N TYR A 99 5.99 3.07 1.90
CA TYR A 99 7.24 3.66 1.42
C TYR A 99 7.24 3.95 -0.09
N GLN A 100 6.48 3.19 -0.89
CA GLN A 100 6.39 3.39 -2.34
C GLN A 100 5.75 4.72 -2.71
N LEU A 101 4.88 5.23 -1.83
CA LEU A 101 4.19 6.52 -1.97
C LEU A 101 4.86 7.64 -1.18
N GLY A 102 5.94 7.32 -0.45
CA GLY A 102 6.68 8.25 0.38
C GLY A 102 7.56 9.24 -0.39
N THR A 103 8.17 10.14 0.37
CA THR A 103 9.10 11.15 -0.15
C THR A 103 10.54 10.79 0.21
N THR A 104 11.46 11.00 -0.73
CA THR A 104 12.89 10.80 -0.48
C THR A 104 13.47 12.12 -0.01
N LEU A 105 14.20 12.08 1.10
CA LEU A 105 14.79 13.21 1.78
C LEU A 105 16.31 13.02 1.87
N SER A 106 17.02 14.14 2.01
CA SER A 106 18.48 14.18 2.13
C SER A 106 18.87 14.81 3.47
N PHE A 107 19.87 14.23 4.14
CA PHE A 107 20.40 14.77 5.39
C PHE A 107 21.93 14.92 5.32
N PRO A 108 22.49 16.13 5.50
CA PRO A 108 23.93 16.36 5.46
C PRO A 108 24.62 15.87 6.76
N LEU A 109 25.62 15.01 6.61
CA LEU A 109 26.41 14.42 7.70
C LEU A 109 27.35 15.40 8.40
N ASN A 110 27.75 16.49 7.71
CA ASN A 110 28.60 17.52 8.31
C ASN A 110 27.89 18.19 9.50
N ILE A 111 26.56 18.32 9.42
CA ILE A 111 25.72 18.84 10.52
C ILE A 111 25.57 17.80 11.63
N ALA A 112 25.47 16.51 11.27
CA ALA A 112 25.31 15.40 12.21
C ALA A 112 26.52 15.19 13.13
N THR A 113 27.73 15.48 12.62
CA THR A 113 29.01 15.13 13.27
C THR A 113 29.61 16.28 14.07
N GLY A 114 29.00 17.48 14.04
CA GLY A 114 29.45 18.65 14.82
C GLY A 114 30.83 19.20 14.43
N LYS A 115 31.38 18.80 13.27
CA LYS A 115 32.62 19.37 12.73
C LYS A 115 32.27 20.57 11.85
N LEU A 116 32.26 21.75 12.47
CA LEU A 116 32.37 23.04 11.78
C LEU A 116 33.81 23.26 11.32
#